data_AF-A0A524PPY6-F1
#
_entry.id   AF-A0A524PPY6-F1
#
_cell.length_a   1.000
_cell.length_b   1.000
_cell.length_c   1.000
_cell.angle_alpha   90.00
_cell.angle_beta   90.00
_cell.angle_gamma   90.00
#
_symmetry.space_group_name_H-M   'P 1'
#
loop_
_entity.id
_entity.type
_entity.pdbx_description
1 polymer ?
#
loop_
_entity_poly.entity_id
_entity_poly.type
_entity_poly.pdbx_seq_one_letter_code
_entity_poly.pdbx_strand_id
1 'polypeptide(L)' 'MQRVPRERFVPPSERDFAYDDRPLSIGYGQTISQPFIVAMMVESLNLQQTDKVLEVGSGSGYVAAILGGLAEKVIGVDIV' A
#
# COMPACT_ATOMS: atom_id res chain seq x y z
N MET A 1 6.73 -7.58 1.17
CA MET A 1 5.53 -7.63 0.29
C MET A 1 4.67 -8.88 0.53
N GLN A 2 5.18 -10.10 0.38
CA GLN A 2 4.39 -11.36 0.41
C GLN A 2 3.54 -11.61 1.68
N ARG A 3 3.83 -10.94 2.81
CA ARG A 3 3.04 -11.07 4.04
C ARG A 3 1.71 -10.32 4.01
N VAL A 4 1.57 -9.34 3.09
CA VAL A 4 0.35 -8.53 2.94
C VAL A 4 -0.36 -8.96 1.65
N PRO A 5 -1.49 -9.68 1.75
CA PRO A 5 -2.22 -10.21 0.59
C PRO A 5 -2.88 -9.08 -0.19
N ARG A 6 -2.29 -8.70 -1.33
CA ARG A 6 -2.69 -7.52 -2.12
C ARG A 6 -4.12 -7.63 -2.67
N GLU A 7 -4.60 -8.84 -2.92
CA GLU A 7 -5.97 -9.12 -3.37
C GLU A 7 -7.06 -8.69 -2.36
N ARG A 8 -6.69 -8.49 -1.09
CA ARG A 8 -7.60 -7.95 -0.06
C ARG A 8 -7.78 -6.43 -0.12
N PHE A 9 -6.95 -5.74 -0.90
CA PHE A 9 -6.91 -4.28 -1.01
C PHE A 9 -7.41 -3.77 -2.37
N VAL A 10 -8.01 -4.65 -3.16
CA VAL A 10 -8.61 -4.34 -4.46
C VAL A 10 -10.06 -4.81 -4.51
N PRO A 11 -10.92 -4.17 -5.31
CA PRO A 11 -12.30 -4.63 -5.50
C PRO A 11 -12.35 -6.03 -6.11
N PRO A 12 -13.45 -6.78 -5.94
CA PRO A 12 -13.58 -8.15 -6.46
C PRO A 12 -13.26 -8.30 -7.94
N SER A 13 -13.60 -7.31 -8.76
CA SER A 13 -13.34 -7.29 -10.22
C SER A 13 -11.86 -7.23 -10.60
N GLU A 14 -10.99 -6.82 -9.67
CA GLU A 14 -9.55 -6.62 -9.91
C GLU A 14 -8.68 -7.69 -9.25
N ARG A 15 -9.28 -8.65 -8.52
CA ARG A 15 -8.52 -9.65 -7.74
C ARG A 15 -7.65 -10.56 -8.59
N ASP A 16 -8.11 -10.94 -9.77
CA ASP A 16 -7.35 -11.79 -10.69
C ASP A 16 -6.08 -11.08 -11.19
N PHE A 17 -6.08 -9.75 -11.19
CA PHE A 17 -4.95 -8.91 -11.59
C PHE A 17 -4.15 -8.39 -10.40
N ALA A 18 -4.50 -8.76 -9.16
CA ALA A 18 -3.95 -8.14 -7.95
C ALA A 18 -2.41 -8.15 -7.88
N TYR A 19 -1.78 -9.12 -8.53
CA TYR A 19 -0.33 -9.32 -8.55
C TYR A 19 0.35 -8.90 -9.85
N ASP A 20 -0.40 -8.35 -10.80
CA ASP A 20 0.18 -7.69 -11.96
C ASP A 20 1.03 -6.50 -11.51
N ASP A 21 2.16 -6.30 -12.16
CA ASP A 21 3.01 -5.13 -11.90
C ASP A 21 2.47 -3.88 -12.60
N ARG A 22 1.25 -3.47 -12.23
CA ARG A 22 0.57 -2.25 -12.71
C ARG A 22 -0.39 -1.68 -11.65
N PRO A 23 -0.80 -0.41 -11.78
CA PRO A 23 -1.86 0.14 -10.95
C PRO A 23 -3.20 -0.52 -11.27
N LEU A 24 -4.05 -0.68 -10.25
CA LEU A 24 -5.42 -1.19 -10.41
C LEU A 24 -6.42 -0.20 -9.79
N SER A 25 -7.62 -0.12 -10.35
CA SER A 25 -8.66 0.78 -9.81
C SER A 25 -9.13 0.31 -8.44
N ILE A 26 -9.32 1.25 -7.51
CA ILE A 26 -9.90 0.97 -6.18
C ILE A 26 -11.21 1.74 -5.94
N GLY A 27 -11.80 2.31 -7.00
CA GLY A 27 -12.96 3.19 -6.92
C GLY A 27 -12.57 4.65 -6.68
N TYR A 28 -13.57 5.55 -6.68
CA TYR A 28 -13.39 6.99 -6.43
C TYR A 28 -12.34 7.69 -7.33
N GLY A 29 -12.10 7.16 -8.54
CA GLY A 29 -11.06 7.65 -9.44
C GLY A 29 -9.62 7.39 -8.95
N GLN A 30 -9.44 6.58 -7.91
CA GLN A 30 -8.15 6.27 -7.31
C GLN A 30 -7.63 4.90 -7.77
N THR A 31 -6.33 4.69 -7.58
CA THR A 31 -5.67 3.41 -7.87
C THR A 31 -4.84 2.92 -6.68
N ILE A 32 -4.69 1.60 -6.56
CA ILE A 32 -3.61 1.01 -5.78
C ILE A 32 -2.33 1.06 -6.61
N SER A 33 -1.24 1.58 -6.04
CA SER A 33 0.03 1.76 -6.75
C SER A 33 0.63 0.45 -7.26
N GLN A 34 1.36 0.52 -8.37
CA GLN A 34 2.14 -0.59 -8.93
C GLN A 34 3.07 -1.22 -7.87
N PRO A 35 3.11 -2.56 -7.74
CA PRO A 35 3.96 -3.27 -6.78
C PRO A 35 5.44 -2.82 -6.81
N PHE A 36 6.05 -2.69 -7.98
CA PHE A 36 7.46 -2.24 -8.09
C PHE A 36 7.68 -0.86 -7.48
N ILE A 37 6.81 0.10 -7.79
CA ILE A 37 6.90 1.46 -7.23
C ILE A 37 6.76 1.45 -5.70
N VAL A 38 5.82 0.67 -5.17
CA VAL A 38 5.66 0.50 -3.72
C VAL A 38 6.92 -0.09 -3.10
N ALA A 39 7.54 -1.10 -3.72
CA ALA A 39 8.77 -1.71 -3.22
C ALA A 39 9.91 -0.69 -3.15
N MET A 40 10.12 0.06 -4.23
CA MET A 40 11.14 1.10 -4.32
C MET A 40 10.94 2.19 -3.27
N MET A 41 9.69 2.65 -3.08
CA MET A 41 9.36 3.66 -2.07
C MET A 41 9.65 3.16 -0.65
N VAL A 42 9.21 1.93 -0.32
CA VAL A 42 9.41 1.34 1.00
C VAL A 42 10.89 1.10 1.28
N GLU A 43 11.66 0.61 0.30
CA GLU A 43 13.11 0.42 0.42
C GLU A 43 13.82 1.76 0.67
N SER A 44 13.44 2.81 -0.06
CA SER A 44 14.03 4.15 0.07
C SER A 44 13.80 4.80 1.43
N LEU A 45 12.72 4.43 2.14
CA LEU A 45 12.44 4.94 3.49
C LEU A 45 13.42 4.41 4.55
N ASN A 46 14.09 3.28 4.30
CA ASN A 46 15.04 2.65 5.22
C ASN A 46 14.54 2.55 6.68
N LEU A 47 13.28 2.14 6.83
CA LEU A 47 12.56 2.16 8.10
C LEU A 47 13.18 1.27 9.18
N GLN A 48 13.13 1.77 10.40
CA GLN A 48 13.40 1.04 11.63
C GLN A 48 12.11 0.72 12.37
N GLN A 49 12.11 -0.33 13.19
CA GLN A 49 10.93 -0.75 13.97
C GLN A 49 10.47 0.29 15.00
N THR A 50 11.27 1.34 15.26
CA THR A 50 10.96 2.44 16.17
C THR A 50 10.37 3.67 15.45
N ASP A 51 10.29 3.63 14.12
CA ASP A 51 9.87 4.80 13.35
C ASP A 51 8.36 5.02 13.40
N LYS A 52 7.97 6.29 13.28
CA LYS A 52 6.58 6.71 13.15
C LYS A 52 6.38 7.30 11.77
N VAL A 53 5.49 6.71 10.99
CA VAL A 53 5.28 7.04 9.58
C VAL A 53 3.94 7.75 9.41
N LEU A 54 3.94 8.83 8.63
CA LEU A 54 2.74 9.48 8.10
C LEU A 54 2.61 9.09 6.62
N GLU A 55 1.53 8.40 6.28
CA GLU A 55 1.15 8.09 4.90
C GLU A 55 0.07 9.07 4.45
N VAL A 56 0.36 9.83 3.39
CA VAL A 56 -0.59 10.77 2.79
C VAL A 56 -1.12 10.18 1.50
N GLY A 57 -2.45 10.02 1.40
CA GLY A 57 -3.09 9.29 0.30
C GLY A 57 -3.09 7.79 0.57
N SER A 58 -3.75 7.39 1.66
CA SER A 58 -3.79 5.98 2.11
C SER A 58 -4.52 5.08 1.12
N GLY A 59 -5.48 5.62 0.38
CA GLY A 59 -6.27 4.94 -0.63
C GLY A 59 -6.85 3.63 -0.12
N SER A 60 -6.40 2.51 -0.68
CA SER A 60 -6.82 1.17 -0.26
C SER A 60 -6.31 0.74 1.12
N GLY A 61 -5.28 1.41 1.66
CA GLY A 61 -4.57 1.04 2.88
C GLY A 61 -3.49 -0.04 2.66
N TYR A 62 -3.21 -0.45 1.43
CA TYR A 62 -2.21 -1.50 1.14
C TYR A 62 -0.80 -1.11 1.58
N VAL A 63 -0.40 0.12 1.31
CA VAL A 63 0.94 0.61 1.65
C VAL A 63 1.05 0.82 3.18
N ALA A 64 0.04 1.41 3.83
CA ALA A 64 -0.09 1.40 5.29
C ALA A 64 0.10 0.00 5.92
N ALA A 65 -0.55 -1.03 5.35
CA ALA A 65 -0.43 -2.40 5.86
C ALA A 65 0.98 -2.98 5.71
N ILE A 66 1.69 -2.64 4.63
CA ILE A 66 3.10 -3.00 4.46
C ILE A 66 3.98 -2.28 5.50
N LEU A 67 3.80 -0.96 5.62
CA LEU A 67 4.56 -0.11 6.53
C LEU A 67 4.35 -0.51 8.00
N GLY A 68 3.14 -0.94 8.37
CA GLY A 68 2.81 -1.41 9.71
C GLY A 68 3.53 -2.70 10.11
N GLY A 69 4.08 -3.43 9.16
CA GLY A 69 4.98 -4.57 9.42
C GLY A 69 6.45 -4.18 9.58
N LEU A 70 6.80 -2.90 9.40
CA LEU A 70 8.18 -2.39 9.33
C LEU A 70 8.47 -1.28 10.34
N ALA A 71 7.45 -0.51 10.76
CA ALA A 71 7.57 0.64 11.65
C ALA A 71 6.77 0.45 12.95
N GLU A 72 7.03 1.28 13.98
CA GLU A 72 6.31 1.24 15.27
C GLU A 72 4.84 1.64 15.08
N LYS A 73 4.63 2.70 14.31
CA LYS A 73 3.30 3.29 14.11
C LYS A 73 3.19 3.88 12.71
N VAL A 74 2.05 3.63 12.08
CA VAL A 74 1.67 4.26 10.81
C VAL A 74 0.37 5.03 11.02
N ILE A 75 0.36 6.28 10.57
CA ILE A 75 -0.84 7.13 10.53
C ILE A 75 -1.14 7.38 9.06
N GLY A 76 -2.24 6.83 8.57
CA GLY A 76 -2.75 7.10 7.23
C GLY A 76 -3.74 8.26 7.25
N VAL A 77 -3.63 9.16 6.27
CA VAL A 77 -4.63 10.19 5.98
C VAL A 77 -5.12 10.07 4.54
N ASP A 78 -6.41 10.30 4.34
CA ASP A 78 -7.04 10.35 3.02
C ASP A 78 -8.15 11.42 3.00
N ILE A 79 -8.58 11.82 1.81
CA ILE A 79 -9.58 12.87 1.57
C ILE A 79 -10.91 12.32 1.03
N VAL A 80 -10.97 11.01 0.75
CA VAL A 80 -12.15 10.30 0.24
C VAL A 80 -12.89 9.58 1.37
#